data_AF-A0A175W9M0-F1
#
_entry.id   AF-A0A175W9M0-F1
#
_cell.length_a   1.000
_cell.length_b   1.000
_cell.length_c   1.000
_cell.angle_alpha   90.00
_cell.angle_beta   90.00
_cell.angle_gamma   90.00
#
_symmetry.space_group_name_H-M   'P 1'
#
loop_
_entity.id
_entity.type
_entity.pdbx_description
1 polymer ?
#
loop_
_entity_poly.entity_id
_entity_poly.type
_entity_poly.pdbx_seq_one_letter_code
_entity_poly.pdbx_strand_id
1 'polypeptide(L)'
;MTTPEQMGIDTSRRNPSPRPVTDDERARLDEFIDSIHYSTRYSDNEFEYRHVQLPKAMLKAIPAEYHDKSKGTLKLLWEDEWRGMGITQSLGWEHYEVHEPEPHILLFKRPLNYQPPQ
;
A
#
# COMPACT_ATOMS: atom_id res chain seq x y z
N MET A 1 -8.07 12.68 13.10
CA MET A 1 -7.30 12.16 11.96
C MET A 1 -8.19 12.19 10.74
N THR A 2 -7.68 12.59 9.59
CA THR A 2 -8.42 12.56 8.32
C THR A 2 -8.67 11.11 7.93
N THR A 3 -9.91 10.73 7.60
CA THR A 3 -10.21 9.35 7.18
C THR A 3 -9.82 9.11 5.73
N PRO A 4 -9.58 7.86 5.31
CA PRO A 4 -9.34 7.53 3.90
C PRO A 4 -10.44 8.07 2.96
N GLU A 5 -11.71 8.01 3.37
CA GLU A 5 -12.84 8.52 2.58
C GLU A 5 -12.79 10.05 2.42
N GLN A 6 -12.40 10.78 3.47
CA GLN A 6 -12.19 12.23 3.40
C GLN A 6 -11.04 12.60 2.45
N MET A 7 -10.11 11.68 2.23
CA MET A 7 -9.03 11.83 1.25
C MET A 7 -9.47 11.39 -0.15
N GLY A 8 -10.73 11.01 -0.37
CA GLY A 8 -11.24 10.53 -1.67
C GLY A 8 -10.73 9.15 -2.06
N ILE A 9 -10.37 8.31 -1.08
CA ILE A 9 -9.93 6.93 -1.32
C ILE A 9 -11.15 6.03 -1.45
N ASP A 10 -11.22 5.25 -2.52
CA ASP A 10 -12.28 4.26 -2.74
C ASP A 10 -12.05 3.02 -1.86
N THR A 11 -12.50 3.10 -0.60
CA THR A 11 -12.33 2.02 0.38
C THR A 11 -13.08 0.74 0.02
N SER A 12 -14.01 0.76 -0.95
CA SER A 12 -14.64 -0.45 -1.49
C SER A 12 -13.64 -1.38 -2.20
N ARG A 13 -12.49 -0.85 -2.62
CA ARG A 13 -11.38 -1.62 -3.18
C ARG A 13 -10.48 -2.28 -2.13
N ARG A 14 -10.73 -2.08 -0.83
CA ARG A 14 -9.99 -2.75 0.27
C ARG A 14 -10.64 -4.08 0.64
N ASN A 15 -9.94 -4.88 1.45
CA ASN A 15 -10.63 -5.89 2.25
C ASN A 15 -11.60 -5.20 3.23
N PRO A 16 -12.78 -5.79 3.54
CA PRO A 16 -13.75 -5.19 4.46
C PRO A 16 -13.18 -4.89 5.85
N SER A 17 -12.21 -5.68 6.29
CA SER A 17 -11.39 -5.46 7.48
C SER A 17 -9.93 -5.79 7.16
N PRO A 18 -8.95 -5.22 7.87
CA PRO A 18 -7.55 -5.61 7.72
C PRO A 18 -7.40 -7.12 7.88
N ARG A 19 -6.73 -7.77 6.92
CA ARG A 19 -6.35 -9.19 7.03
C ARG A 19 -4.86 -9.24 7.26
N PRO A 20 -4.37 -9.50 8.48
CA PRO A 20 -2.93 -9.56 8.74
C PRO A 20 -2.24 -10.63 7.89
N VAL A 21 -1.00 -10.34 7.48
CA VAL A 21 -0.09 -11.32 6.85
C VAL A 21 0.32 -12.34 7.92
N THR A 22 0.15 -13.64 7.65
CA THR A 22 0.58 -14.70 8.58
C THR A 22 2.11 -14.80 8.63
N ASP A 23 2.66 -15.48 9.64
CA ASP A 23 4.12 -15.64 9.73
C ASP A 23 4.70 -16.42 8.54
N ASP A 24 4.01 -17.46 8.06
CA ASP A 24 4.41 -18.21 6.84
C ASP A 24 4.30 -17.36 5.55
N GLU A 25 3.34 -16.44 5.48
CA GLU A 25 3.24 -15.49 4.37
C GLU A 25 4.36 -14.45 4.44
N ARG A 26 4.63 -13.92 5.63
CA ARG A 26 5.73 -12.96 5.84
C ARG A 26 7.08 -13.57 5.47
N ALA A 27 7.33 -14.82 5.89
CA ALA A 27 8.57 -15.53 5.55
C ALA A 27 8.77 -15.71 4.03
N ARG A 28 7.68 -15.88 3.26
CA ARG A 28 7.74 -15.93 1.79
C ARG A 28 7.97 -14.58 1.14
N LEU A 29 7.56 -13.50 1.79
CA LEU A 29 7.77 -12.14 1.30
C LEU A 29 9.17 -11.60 1.62
N ASP A 30 9.81 -12.14 2.67
CA ASP A 30 11.08 -11.68 3.21
C ASP A 30 12.20 -11.55 2.16
N GLU A 31 12.30 -12.51 1.24
CA GLU A 31 13.30 -12.50 0.17
C GLU A 31 13.21 -11.30 -0.78
N PHE A 32 12.06 -10.61 -0.83
CA PHE A 32 11.80 -9.48 -1.73
C PHE A 32 11.94 -8.12 -1.04
N ILE A 33 11.94 -8.06 0.29
CA ILE A 33 11.79 -6.81 1.05
C ILE A 33 12.89 -5.80 0.71
N ASP A 34 14.14 -6.25 0.65
CA ASP A 34 15.30 -5.39 0.33
C ASP A 34 15.28 -4.83 -1.09
N SER A 35 14.47 -5.43 -1.98
CA SER A 35 14.32 -5.00 -3.37
C SER A 35 13.11 -4.08 -3.60
N ILE A 36 12.35 -3.72 -2.55
CA ILE A 36 11.25 -2.76 -2.66
C ILE A 36 11.82 -1.36 -2.92
N HIS A 37 11.37 -0.72 -3.99
CA HIS A 37 11.80 0.63 -4.36
C HIS A 37 10.79 1.68 -3.90
N TYR A 38 11.30 2.77 -3.32
CA TYR A 38 10.51 3.90 -2.83
C TYR A 38 10.84 5.15 -3.64
N SER A 39 9.83 5.74 -4.30
CA SER A 39 10.04 6.96 -5.05
C SER A 39 10.40 8.15 -4.16
N THR A 40 10.89 9.22 -4.80
CA THR A 40 10.90 10.55 -4.20
C THR A 40 9.47 11.00 -3.89
N ARG A 41 9.35 11.91 -2.91
CA ARG A 41 8.06 12.51 -2.52
C ARG A 41 7.79 13.72 -3.39
N TYR A 42 6.53 13.91 -3.75
CA TYR A 42 6.03 15.08 -4.47
C TYR A 42 4.72 15.54 -3.81
N SER A 43 4.31 16.79 -4.01
CA SER A 43 3.16 17.35 -3.31
C SER A 43 2.35 18.28 -4.20
N ASP A 44 1.06 18.37 -3.90
CA ASP A 44 0.21 19.48 -4.35
C ASP A 44 -0.09 20.42 -3.17
N ASN A 45 -1.24 21.09 -3.15
CA ASN A 45 -1.63 22.02 -2.09
C ASN A 45 -2.26 21.32 -0.86
N GLU A 46 -2.62 20.05 -0.97
CA GLU A 46 -3.39 19.30 0.05
C GLU A 46 -2.63 18.07 0.56
N PHE A 47 -1.93 17.37 -0.33
CA PHE A 47 -1.33 16.07 -0.07
C PHE A 47 0.14 15.99 -0.48
N GLU A 48 0.88 15.15 0.25
CA GLU A 48 2.16 14.60 -0.17
C GLU A 48 1.93 13.19 -0.73
N TYR A 49 2.64 12.86 -1.80
CA TYR A 49 2.50 11.65 -2.59
C TYR A 49 3.83 10.93 -2.72
N ARG A 50 3.74 9.62 -2.91
CA ARG A 50 4.84 8.79 -3.42
C ARG A 50 4.27 7.51 -4.02
N HIS A 51 5.09 6.79 -4.77
CA HIS A 51 4.78 5.43 -5.17
C HIS A 51 5.84 4.46 -4.63
N VAL A 52 5.39 3.23 -4.38
CA VAL A 52 6.24 2.11 -4.00
C VAL A 52 6.17 1.08 -5.12
N GLN A 53 7.33 0.64 -5.61
CA GLN A 53 7.43 -0.39 -6.63
C GLN A 53 7.91 -1.68 -5.98
N LEU A 54 7.05 -2.70 -6.05
CA LEU A 54 7.40 -4.05 -5.61
C LEU A 54 8.20 -4.77 -6.70
N PRO A 55 9.14 -5.65 -6.34
CA PRO A 55 9.71 -6.57 -7.30
C PRO A 55 8.60 -7.36 -8.01
N LYS A 56 8.63 -7.46 -9.35
CA LYS A 56 7.58 -8.16 -10.10
C LYS A 56 7.37 -9.61 -9.66
N ALA A 57 8.44 -10.27 -9.19
CA ALA A 57 8.38 -11.63 -8.64
C ALA A 57 7.59 -11.71 -7.32
N MET A 58 7.65 -10.66 -6.49
CA MET A 58 6.95 -10.56 -5.21
C MET A 58 5.43 -10.66 -5.39
N LEU A 59 4.87 -10.16 -6.50
CA LEU A 59 3.43 -10.23 -6.77
C LEU A 59 2.86 -11.65 -6.71
N LYS A 60 3.67 -12.67 -7.03
CA LYS A 60 3.26 -14.09 -6.98
C LYS A 60 3.31 -14.67 -5.55
N ALA A 61 4.09 -14.07 -4.66
CA ALA A 61 4.21 -14.47 -3.27
C ALA A 61 3.16 -13.78 -2.37
N ILE A 62 2.59 -12.66 -2.81
CA ILE A 62 1.53 -11.93 -2.09
C ILE A 62 0.28 -12.82 -1.93
N PRO A 63 -0.34 -12.86 -0.73
CA PRO A 63 -1.55 -13.64 -0.48
C PRO A 63 -2.67 -13.35 -1.47
N ALA A 64 -3.37 -14.39 -1.94
CA ALA A 64 -4.39 -14.28 -2.98
C ALA A 64 -5.54 -13.32 -2.61
N GLU A 65 -5.82 -13.17 -1.32
CA GLU A 65 -6.85 -12.29 -0.76
C GLU A 65 -6.50 -10.80 -0.89
N TYR A 66 -5.24 -10.46 -1.14
CA TYR A 66 -4.82 -9.10 -1.46
C TYR A 66 -4.92 -8.80 -2.95
N HIS A 67 -5.20 -9.78 -3.80
CA HIS A 67 -5.37 -9.55 -5.24
C HIS A 67 -6.82 -9.16 -5.55
N ASP A 68 -6.97 -8.14 -6.37
CA ASP A 68 -8.20 -7.81 -7.06
C ASP A 68 -8.20 -8.53 -8.41
N LYS A 69 -8.78 -9.75 -8.41
CA LYS A 69 -8.87 -10.59 -9.61
C LYS A 69 -9.66 -9.94 -10.75
N SER A 70 -10.58 -9.03 -10.45
CA SER A 70 -11.38 -8.34 -11.48
C SER A 70 -10.56 -7.34 -12.28
N LYS A 71 -9.51 -6.79 -11.66
CA LYS A 71 -8.63 -5.78 -12.24
C LYS A 71 -7.23 -6.28 -12.60
N GLY A 72 -6.85 -7.48 -12.17
CA GLY A 72 -5.48 -7.98 -12.34
C GLY A 72 -4.45 -7.15 -11.55
N THR A 73 -4.87 -6.52 -10.47
CA THR A 73 -4.05 -5.67 -9.59
C THR A 73 -4.12 -6.15 -8.15
N LEU A 74 -3.40 -5.49 -7.25
CA LEU A 74 -3.68 -5.61 -5.83
C LEU A 74 -4.93 -4.80 -5.47
N LYS A 75 -5.62 -5.24 -4.42
CA LYS A 75 -6.58 -4.42 -3.69
C LYS A 75 -5.88 -3.19 -3.11
N LEU A 76 -6.67 -2.20 -2.72
CA LEU A 76 -6.18 -1.22 -1.78
C LEU A 76 -5.93 -1.92 -0.44
N LEU A 77 -4.90 -1.47 0.27
CA LEU A 77 -4.38 -2.16 1.45
C LEU A 77 -4.50 -1.25 2.66
N TRP A 78 -4.90 -1.84 3.78
CA TRP A 78 -4.84 -1.19 5.08
C TRP A 78 -3.40 -0.99 5.54
N GLU A 79 -3.16 -0.08 6.48
CA GLU A 79 -1.83 0.16 7.05
C GLU A 79 -1.14 -1.12 7.55
N ASP A 80 -1.86 -1.91 8.33
CA ASP A 80 -1.35 -3.18 8.85
C ASP A 80 -1.02 -4.19 7.74
N GLU A 81 -1.78 -4.17 6.64
CA GLU A 81 -1.58 -5.09 5.52
C GLU A 81 -0.31 -4.74 4.74
N TRP A 82 -0.15 -3.48 4.34
CA TRP A 82 1.02 -3.09 3.56
C TRP A 82 2.30 -3.08 4.38
N ARG A 83 2.23 -2.73 5.67
CA ARG A 83 3.36 -2.90 6.60
C ARG A 83 3.71 -4.37 6.77
N GLY A 84 2.71 -5.24 6.88
CA GLY A 84 2.89 -6.69 6.98
C GLY A 84 3.59 -7.31 5.76
N MET A 85 3.49 -6.69 4.58
CA MET A 85 4.23 -7.10 3.37
C MET A 85 5.69 -6.62 3.34
N GLY A 86 6.15 -5.86 4.33
CA GLY A 86 7.51 -5.31 4.39
C GLY A 86 7.66 -3.89 3.83
N ILE A 87 6.58 -3.26 3.34
CA ILE A 87 6.62 -1.86 2.92
C ILE A 87 6.85 -1.00 4.17
N THR A 88 7.97 -0.30 4.20
CA THR A 88 8.42 0.50 5.36
C THR A 88 8.49 1.97 4.98
N GLN A 89 7.60 2.76 5.58
CA GLN A 89 7.57 4.21 5.44
C GLN A 89 7.09 4.86 6.76
N SER A 90 7.25 6.18 6.85
CA SER A 90 6.78 6.97 8.00
C SER A 90 5.28 6.83 8.24
N LEU A 91 4.76 7.42 9.32
CA LEU A 91 3.34 7.42 9.61
C LEU A 91 2.53 8.31 8.64
N GLY A 92 1.23 8.03 8.55
CA GLY A 92 0.22 8.85 7.88
C GLY A 92 -0.02 8.55 6.40
N TRP A 93 0.72 7.62 5.81
CA TRP A 93 0.54 7.24 4.41
C TRP A 93 -0.66 6.31 4.22
N GLU A 94 -1.53 6.67 3.29
CA GLU A 94 -2.66 5.87 2.85
C GLU A 94 -2.42 5.32 1.44
N HIS A 95 -2.61 4.02 1.25
CA HIS A 95 -2.62 3.39 -0.07
C HIS A 95 -3.94 3.74 -0.77
N TYR A 96 -3.88 4.56 -1.82
CA TYR A 96 -5.07 5.14 -2.44
C TYR A 96 -5.39 4.58 -3.82
N GLU A 97 -4.40 4.08 -4.55
CA GLU A 97 -4.57 3.59 -5.91
C GLU A 97 -3.46 2.61 -6.30
N VAL A 98 -3.75 1.72 -7.25
CA VAL A 98 -2.78 0.81 -7.88
C VAL A 98 -2.72 1.14 -9.36
N HIS A 99 -1.52 1.21 -9.92
CA HIS A 99 -1.35 1.48 -11.34
C HIS A 99 -1.77 0.24 -12.17
N GLU A 100 -2.94 0.28 -12.82
CA GLU A 100 -3.48 -0.89 -13.55
C GLU A 100 -2.54 -1.47 -14.63
N PRO A 101 -1.84 -0.67 -15.47
CA PRO A 101 -0.85 -1.18 -16.41
C PRO A 101 0.36 -1.87 -15.74
N GLU A 102 0.72 -1.44 -14.52
CA GLU A 102 1.89 -1.92 -13.80
C GLU A 102 1.50 -2.26 -12.35
N PRO A 103 0.88 -3.44 -12.10
CA PRO A 103 0.24 -3.79 -10.82
C PRO A 103 1.21 -3.90 -9.63
N HIS A 104 2.52 -3.84 -9.90
CA HIS A 104 3.58 -3.79 -8.91
C HIS A 104 3.85 -2.39 -8.38
N ILE A 105 3.17 -1.36 -8.91
CA ILE A 105 3.29 0.03 -8.46
C ILE A 105 2.07 0.40 -7.61
N LEU A 106 2.32 0.67 -6.33
CA LEU A 106 1.34 1.08 -5.34
C LEU A 106 1.46 2.59 -5.08
N LEU A 107 0.33 3.30 -5.09
CA LEU A 107 0.29 4.76 -4.94
C LEU A 107 -0.15 5.15 -3.53
N PHE A 108 0.67 5.95 -2.87
CA PHE A 108 0.43 6.40 -1.51
C PHE A 108 0.28 7.91 -1.44
N LYS A 109 -0.59 8.38 -0.55
CA LYS A 109 -0.72 9.81 -0.24
C LYS A 109 -0.96 10.04 1.24
N ARG A 110 -0.57 11.22 1.74
CA ARG A 110 -0.85 11.65 3.11
C ARG A 110 -1.15 13.16 3.16
N PRO A 111 -1.93 13.65 4.13
CA PRO A 111 -2.16 15.09 4.29
C PRO A 111 -0.83 15.84 4.57
N LEU A 112 -0.66 17.02 3.98
CA LEU A 112 0.55 17.84 4.21
C LEU A 112 0.72 18.26 5.68
N ASN A 113 -0.39 18.47 6.37
CA ASN A 113 -0.44 18.84 7.78
C ASN A 113 -0.60 17.63 8.71
N TYR A 114 -0.23 16.42 8.25
CA TYR A 114 -0.31 15.22 9.06
C TYR A 114 0.46 15.39 10.38
N GLN A 115 -0.25 15.22 11.50
CA GLN A 115 0.37 15.13 12.83
C GLN A 115 0.21 13.69 13.34
N PRO A 116 1.34 13.02 13.67
CA PRO A 116 1.26 11.70 14.27
C PRO A 116 0.54 11.78 15.63
N PRO A 117 -0.22 10.74 16.01
CA PRO A 117 -0.77 10.66 17.36
C PRO A 117 0.36 10.74 18.39
N GLN A 118 0.09 11.46 19.49
CA GLN A 118 0.99 11.54 20.65
C GLN A 118 0.89 10.28 21.51
#